data_AF-A0A816IW67-F1
#
_entry.id   AF-A0A816IW67-F1
#
_cell.length_a   1.000
_cell.length_b   1.000
_cell.length_c   1.000
_cell.angle_alpha   90.00
_cell.angle_beta   90.00
_cell.angle_gamma   90.00
#
_symmetry.space_group_name_H-M   'P 1'
#
loop_
_entity.id
_entity.type
_entity.pdbx_description
1 polymer ?
#
loop_
_entity_poly.entity_id
_entity_poly.type
_entity_poly.pdbx_seq_one_letter_code
_entity_poly.pdbx_strand_id
1 'polypeptide(L)'
;MEGSKKMMKRPIKEVYGSDASDGFNKGKAETVERYMALLRLSNEHRLSEIEWHQAASKANSIASKSTDGMLADVKVKVPDWCKLEEKWLLDE
;
A
#
# COMPACT_ATOMS: atom_id res chain seq x y z
N MET A 1 -27.12 -46.33 -53.03
CA MET A 1 -26.54 -46.04 -51.71
C MET A 1 -25.50 -44.96 -51.89
N GLU A 2 -25.84 -43.72 -51.58
CA GLU A 2 -24.90 -42.60 -51.61
C GLU A 2 -24.12 -42.62 -50.29
N GLY A 3 -22.90 -43.16 -50.36
CA GLY A 3 -22.04 -43.33 -49.19
C GLY A 3 -21.64 -41.99 -48.60
N SER A 4 -21.87 -41.81 -47.30
CA SER A 4 -21.50 -40.61 -46.56
C SER A 4 -20.03 -40.27 -46.78
N LYS A 5 -19.77 -39.17 -47.48
CA LYS A 5 -18.42 -38.65 -47.74
C LYS A 5 -17.79 -38.28 -46.40
N LYS A 6 -16.95 -39.15 -45.84
CA LYS A 6 -16.18 -38.86 -44.61
C LYS A 6 -15.33 -37.61 -44.86
N MET A 7 -15.66 -36.51 -44.19
CA MET A 7 -14.82 -35.32 -44.19
C MET A 7 -13.56 -35.64 -43.39
N MET A 8 -12.41 -35.64 -44.07
CA MET A 8 -11.12 -35.83 -43.44
C MET A 8 -10.81 -34.61 -42.58
N LYS A 9 -10.58 -34.79 -41.28
CA LYS A 9 -10.18 -33.69 -40.39
C LYS A 9 -8.79 -33.22 -40.79
N ARG A 10 -8.63 -31.92 -41.05
CA ARG A 10 -7.32 -31.31 -41.33
C ARG A 10 -6.56 -31.07 -40.02
N PRO A 11 -5.22 -31.20 -40.01
CA PRO A 11 -4.40 -30.84 -38.86
C PRO A 11 -4.63 -29.39 -38.43
N ILE A 12 -4.65 -29.13 -37.11
CA ILE A 12 -4.91 -27.80 -36.52
C ILE A 12 -3.95 -26.73 -37.08
N LYS A 13 -2.66 -27.08 -37.22
CA LYS A 13 -1.63 -26.20 -37.76
C LYS A 13 -1.90 -25.75 -39.19
N GLU A 14 -2.54 -26.59 -40.01
CA GLU A 14 -2.91 -26.25 -41.38
C GLU A 14 -4.03 -25.20 -41.44
N VAL A 15 -4.97 -25.27 -40.50
CA VAL A 15 -6.15 -24.37 -40.45
C VAL A 15 -5.82 -23.05 -39.76
N TYR A 16 -5.04 -23.09 -38.67
CA TYR A 16 -4.81 -21.96 -37.80
C TYR A 16 -3.38 -21.39 -37.87
N GLY A 17 -2.49 -22.02 -38.65
CA GLY A 17 -1.08 -21.59 -38.80
C GLY A 17 -0.21 -21.82 -37.56
N SER A 18 -0.76 -22.37 -36.49
CA SER A 18 -0.07 -22.65 -35.22
C SER A 18 -0.65 -23.92 -34.62
N ASP A 19 0.18 -24.69 -33.91
CA ASP A 19 -0.31 -25.86 -33.20
C ASP A 19 -0.70 -25.52 -31.75
N ALA A 20 -1.31 -26.49 -31.07
CA ALA A 20 -1.77 -26.31 -29.70
C ALA A 20 -0.60 -26.07 -28.73
N SER A 21 0.59 -26.60 -29.03
CA SER A 21 1.77 -26.41 -28.18
C SER A 21 2.33 -24.99 -28.30
N ASP A 22 2.30 -24.41 -29.50
CA ASP A 22 2.64 -23.01 -29.73
C ASP A 22 1.75 -22.08 -28.89
N GLY A 23 0.43 -22.31 -28.94
CA GLY A 23 -0.54 -21.54 -28.14
C GLY A 23 -0.31 -21.68 -26.64
N PHE A 24 -0.05 -22.89 -26.16
CA PHE A 24 0.24 -23.15 -24.74
C PHE A 24 1.52 -22.45 -24.29
N ASN A 25 2.61 -22.57 -25.05
CA ASN A 25 3.90 -21.97 -24.71
C ASN A 25 3.83 -20.45 -24.71
N LYS A 26 3.10 -19.86 -25.67
CA LYS A 26 2.83 -18.41 -25.70
C LYS A 26 2.07 -17.96 -24.45
N GLY A 27 0.96 -18.63 -24.11
CA GLY A 27 0.17 -18.31 -22.93
C GLY A 27 0.99 -18.45 -21.63
N LYS A 28 1.85 -19.47 -21.55
CA LYS A 28 2.77 -19.66 -20.42
C LYS A 28 3.74 -18.48 -20.29
N ALA A 29 4.37 -18.04 -21.37
CA ALA A 29 5.29 -16.92 -21.36
C ALA A 29 4.61 -15.62 -20.91
N GLU A 30 3.45 -15.29 -21.49
CA GLU A 30 2.66 -14.11 -21.12
C GLU A 30 2.24 -14.15 -19.63
N THR A 31 1.89 -15.33 -19.11
CA THR A 31 1.52 -15.50 -17.71
C THR A 31 2.70 -15.21 -16.77
N VAL A 32 3.89 -15.69 -17.12
CA VAL A 32 5.12 -15.45 -16.35
C VAL A 32 5.45 -13.96 -16.33
N GLU A 33 5.37 -13.27 -17.47
CA GLU A 33 5.63 -11.83 -17.54
C GLU A 33 4.67 -11.02 -16.66
N ARG A 34 3.36 -11.34 -16.73
CA ARG A 34 2.35 -10.68 -15.90
C ARG A 34 2.59 -10.90 -14.41
N TYR A 35 2.92 -12.14 -14.02
CA TYR A 35 3.23 -12.46 -12.63
C TYR A 35 4.47 -11.68 -12.14
N MET A 36 5.53 -11.62 -12.94
CA MET A 36 6.73 -10.86 -12.59
C MET A 36 6.47 -9.36 -12.47
N ALA A 37 5.60 -8.79 -13.31
CA ALA A 37 5.19 -7.39 -13.19
C ALA A 37 4.45 -7.12 -11.87
N LEU A 38 3.54 -8.00 -11.47
CA LEU A 38 2.84 -7.90 -10.19
C LEU A 38 3.78 -8.01 -9.00
N LEU A 39 4.76 -8.92 -9.04
CA LEU A 39 5.77 -9.05 -8.00
C LEU A 39 6.62 -7.78 -7.85
N ARG A 40 7.02 -7.15 -8.97
CA ARG A 40 7.76 -5.88 -8.94
C ARG A 40 6.94 -4.77 -8.30
N LEU A 41 5.70 -4.59 -8.75
CA LEU A 41 4.77 -3.61 -8.18
C LEU A 41 4.55 -3.81 -6.67
N SER A 42 4.36 -5.05 -6.23
CA SER A 42 4.19 -5.35 -4.81
C SER A 42 5.44 -5.01 -3.99
N ASN A 43 6.62 -5.32 -4.51
CA ASN A 43 7.87 -5.00 -3.84
C ASN A 43 8.13 -3.49 -3.77
N GLU A 44 7.87 -2.77 -4.86
CA GLU A 44 7.98 -1.30 -4.91
C GLU A 44 7.02 -0.63 -3.92
N HIS A 45 5.76 -1.09 -3.83
CA HIS A 45 4.80 -0.59 -2.86
C HIS A 45 5.29 -0.78 -1.42
N ARG A 46 5.77 -1.99 -1.09
CA ARG A 46 6.29 -2.31 0.24
C ARG A 46 7.49 -1.43 0.62
N LEU A 47 8.39 -1.16 -0.33
CA LEU A 47 9.53 -0.26 -0.12
C LEU A 47 9.07 1.18 0.13
N SER A 48 8.12 1.66 -0.68
CA SER A 48 7.53 2.99 -0.53
C SER A 48 6.85 3.17 0.84
N GLU A 49 6.08 2.20 1.31
CA GLU A 49 5.47 2.25 2.64
C GLU A 49 6.52 2.38 3.76
N ILE A 50 7.63 1.63 3.67
CA ILE A 50 8.73 1.70 4.64
C ILE A 50 9.34 3.10 4.65
N GLU A 51 9.60 3.69 3.48
CA GLU A 51 10.14 5.05 3.35
C GLU A 51 9.20 6.09 3.94
N TRP A 52 7.89 6.00 3.65
CA TRP A 52 6.88 6.87 4.24
C TRP A 52 6.83 6.78 5.76
N HIS A 53 6.87 5.58 6.32
CA HIS A 53 6.89 5.38 7.77
C HIS A 53 8.16 5.98 8.41
N GLN A 54 9.33 5.81 7.79
CA GLN A 54 10.57 6.42 8.26
C GLN A 54 10.53 7.95 8.21
N ALA A 55 10.02 8.52 7.11
CA ALA A 55 9.87 9.96 6.96
C ALA A 55 8.92 10.55 8.02
N ALA A 56 7.77 9.90 8.25
CA ALA A 56 6.81 10.30 9.27
C ALA A 56 7.41 10.20 10.69
N SER A 57 8.09 9.11 11.00
CA SER A 57 8.77 8.92 12.29
C SER A 57 9.81 10.01 12.54
N LYS A 58 10.61 10.35 11.53
CA LYS A 58 11.61 11.43 11.60
C LYS A 58 10.98 12.79 11.82
N ALA A 59 9.90 13.11 11.10
CA ALA A 59 9.16 14.36 11.27
C ALA A 59 8.59 14.48 12.69
N ASN A 60 7.99 13.41 13.21
CA ASN A 60 7.48 13.39 14.59
C ASN A 60 8.58 13.60 15.63
N SER A 61 9.75 12.97 15.46
CA SER A 61 10.89 13.18 16.36
C SER A 61 11.37 14.64 16.37
N ILE A 62 11.36 15.31 15.22
CA ILE A 62 11.72 16.73 15.13
C ILE A 62 10.65 17.60 15.83
N ALA A 63 9.37 17.32 15.60
CA ALA A 63 8.27 18.04 16.24
C ALA A 63 8.34 17.95 17.77
N SER A 64 8.55 16.75 18.33
CA SER A 64 8.69 16.56 19.78
C SER A 64 9.88 17.34 20.37
N LYS A 65 11.02 17.37 19.68
CA LYS A 65 12.20 18.14 20.13
C LYS A 65 11.97 19.65 20.09
N SER A 66 11.17 20.14 19.14
CA SER A 66 10.84 21.57 19.03
C SER A 66 9.88 22.04 20.12
N THR A 67 8.97 21.17 20.57
CA THR A 67 8.00 21.52 21.63
C THR A 67 8.63 21.55 23.03
N ASP A 68 9.63 20.72 23.29
CA ASP A 68 10.36 20.73 24.56
C ASP A 68 11.12 22.04 24.80
N GLY A 69 11.57 22.72 23.73
CA GLY A 69 12.22 24.03 23.81
C GLY A 69 11.25 25.21 24.01
N MET A 70 9.99 25.09 23.58
CA MET A 70 8.98 26.16 23.69
C MET A 70 8.19 26.12 25.01
N LEU A 71 8.09 24.95 25.66
CA LEU A 71 7.36 24.79 26.93
C LEU A 71 8.16 25.24 28.16
N ALA A 72 9.48 25.39 28.06
CA ALA A 72 10.33 25.80 29.19
C ALA A 72 10.11 27.25 29.65
N ASP A 73 9.62 28.13 28.77
CA ASP A 73 9.44 29.56 29.08
C ASP A 73 8.01 29.94 29.52
N VAL A 74 7.05 29.01 29.48
CA VAL A 74 5.69 29.28 29.98
C VAL A 74 5.62 28.91 31.47
N LYS A 75 6.20 29.76 32.33
CA LYS A 75 5.92 29.73 33.77
C LYS A 75 4.50 30.24 34.00
N VAL A 76 3.49 29.40 33.76
CA VAL A 76 2.11 29.67 34.15
C VAL A 76 2.11 29.86 35.66
N LYS A 77 1.83 31.08 36.11
CA LYS A 77 1.57 31.37 37.52
C LYS A 77 0.19 30.81 37.83
N VAL A 78 0.12 29.52 38.15
CA VAL A 78 -1.12 28.85 38.56
C VAL A 78 -1.60 29.55 39.84
N PRO A 79 -2.80 30.16 39.84
CA PRO A 79 -3.38 30.70 41.05
C PRO A 79 -3.59 29.57 42.05
N ASP A 80 -3.28 29.84 43.31
CA ASP A 80 -3.50 28.90 44.41
C ASP A 80 -5.02 28.78 44.64
N TRP A 81 -5.64 27.77 44.03
CA TRP A 81 -7.09 27.58 44.05
C TRP A 81 -7.66 27.48 45.47
N CYS A 82 -6.87 26.95 46.42
CA CYS A 82 -7.23 26.89 47.84
C CYS A 82 -7.41 28.29 48.47
N LYS A 83 -6.70 29.32 47.99
CA LYS A 83 -6.86 30.70 48.50
C LYS A 83 -8.05 31.43 47.88
N LEU A 84 -8.57 30.95 46.76
CA LEU A 84 -9.76 31.53 46.15
C LEU A 84 -11.02 31.12 46.94
N GLU A 85 -11.07 29.87 47.40
CA GLU A 85 -12.24 29.30 48.07
C GLU A 85 -12.56 29.98 49.42
N GLU A 86 -11.55 30.39 50.20
CA GLU A 86 -11.75 31.17 51.44
C GLU A 86 -12.36 32.56 51.18
N LYS A 87 -12.11 33.18 50.02
CA LYS A 87 -12.69 34.49 49.69
C LYS A 87 -14.16 34.41 49.32
N TRP A 88 -14.59 33.34 48.65
CA TRP A 88 -15.99 33.16 48.28
C TRP A 88 -16.88 32.76 49.46
N LEU A 89 -16.30 32.21 50.53
CA LEU A 89 -17.00 31.75 51.74
C LEU A 89 -17.19 32.84 52.81
N LEU A 90 -16.60 34.02 52.64
CA LEU A 90 -16.68 35.13 53.61
C LEU A 90 -17.58 36.30 53.16
N ASP A 91 -18.19 36.20 51.98
CA ASP A 91 -19.08 37.22 51.40
C ASP A 91 -20.58 36.88 51.56
N GLU A 92 -20.96 36.01 52.51
CA GLU A 92 -22.36 35.73 52.90
C GLU A 92 -22.68 36.23 54.32
#